data_AF-A0A6I1MUN7-F1
#
_entry.id   AF-A0A6I1MUN7-F1
#
_cell.length_a   1.000
_cell.length_b   1.000
_cell.length_c   1.000
_cell.angle_alpha   90.00
_cell.angle_beta   90.00
_cell.angle_gamma   90.00
#
_symmetry.space_group_name_H-M   'P 1'
#
loop_
_entity.id
_entity.type
_entity.pdbx_description
1 polymer ?
#
loop_
_entity_poly.entity_id
_entity_poly.type
_entity_poly.pdbx_seq_one_letter_code
_entity_poly.pdbx_strand_id
1 'polypeptide(L)'
;MLTRFPNGVPMHSTRQRPTGFPRHLPLLLTLPLLLAACGGGDANLDTTPTRAMTVVAATGKAMAGAAVTVQDAAKATVGSGTTDANGKLVLNLPASAAAPFLLTVTPTSGSAQYAVTVKETAVNVTPLTSVLAMQLLGTTPAATSASQLAAVDGTKIATAQTQLSTALADAMRAMGVSATYDFVNGPLVPGSSTDAADKLLDQLAVKVSGTDIDIVNTSGAILAQSTGGSVPRATGTALLATPATPTARQQQLMAMVPGTAAAPVFIEVALDELLPTQPAVGYDQIYYKLGRYSAEDLIMDKTNKPKKFAELCEANGQDDVVTKTANVTGATLIKPPAAFACKSPVGTKPGDMKTVVVGPGGKLYLTDGHHTFSAFWNADGGVNQKLKVWVKLTDNLSKLNEVDFWSAMKAGKKVWLKDGANRPIVTGQLPQQIGLAALGNDPYRALVYFTRDAGYIVPEASTEFLEFYWGDWLRSKIDLAGYDLTSSASYSSAILKASQAMVALQATDVVSGGNTAASLGWSGKLDTKALDDLVTPTGKLTYSIAYKKTLAK
;
A
#
# COMPACT_ATOMS: atom_id res chain seq x y z
N MET A 1 14.96 16.59 -67.87
CA MET A 1 16.43 16.55 -67.76
C MET A 1 16.76 15.74 -66.51
N LEU A 2 17.01 14.42 -66.64
CA LEU A 2 18.33 13.79 -66.92
C LEU A 2 19.33 14.22 -65.83
N THR A 3 19.94 13.37 -64.99
CA THR A 3 20.43 11.97 -65.06
C THR A 3 21.03 11.64 -63.66
N ARG A 4 21.27 10.43 -63.13
CA ARG A 4 21.45 9.06 -63.63
C ARG A 4 21.40 8.10 -62.42
N PHE A 5 20.74 6.95 -62.59
CA PHE A 5 20.95 5.67 -61.85
C PHE A 5 21.96 4.79 -62.67
N PRO A 6 22.17 3.46 -62.48
CA PRO A 6 21.79 2.49 -61.43
C PRO A 6 22.89 1.45 -61.06
N ASN A 7 22.58 0.53 -60.14
CA ASN A 7 22.67 -0.95 -60.26
C ASN A 7 22.03 -1.51 -58.95
N GLY A 8 20.97 -2.32 -58.85
CA GLY A 8 20.35 -3.34 -59.70
C GLY A 8 20.96 -4.73 -59.37
N VAL A 9 20.29 -5.86 -59.14
CA VAL A 9 18.89 -6.39 -59.07
C VAL A 9 19.02 -7.82 -58.45
N PRO A 10 17.96 -8.43 -57.89
CA PRO A 10 17.94 -9.75 -57.21
C PRO A 10 17.46 -10.91 -58.11
N MET A 11 17.51 -12.18 -57.65
CA MET A 11 16.79 -13.40 -58.12
C MET A 11 17.45 -14.66 -57.47
N HIS A 12 16.92 -15.88 -57.36
CA HIS A 12 15.60 -16.49 -57.52
C HIS A 12 15.58 -17.88 -56.81
N SER A 13 14.38 -18.43 -56.68
CA SER A 13 14.00 -19.79 -56.27
C SER A 13 14.55 -20.91 -57.17
N THR A 14 14.81 -22.11 -56.62
CA THR A 14 14.49 -23.37 -57.33
C THR A 14 14.24 -24.57 -56.40
N ARG A 15 13.16 -25.29 -56.71
CA ARG A 15 12.81 -26.66 -56.27
C ARG A 15 13.82 -27.69 -56.79
N GLN A 16 13.96 -28.84 -56.11
CA GLN A 16 13.68 -30.19 -56.66
C GLN A 16 13.88 -31.33 -55.64
N ARG A 17 12.89 -32.25 -55.58
CA ARG A 17 12.99 -33.70 -55.23
C ARG A 17 13.40 -34.45 -56.52
N PRO A 18 13.87 -35.74 -56.55
CA PRO A 18 13.22 -36.91 -55.91
C PRO A 18 14.07 -38.20 -55.61
N THR A 19 13.37 -39.25 -55.13
CA THR A 19 13.68 -40.71 -55.10
C THR A 19 14.72 -41.21 -54.09
N GLY A 20 14.59 -42.34 -53.38
CA GLY A 20 13.61 -43.44 -53.40
C GLY A 20 13.74 -44.38 -52.16
N PHE A 21 12.70 -45.18 -51.94
CA PHE A 21 12.57 -46.32 -51.01
C PHE A 21 13.51 -47.50 -51.39
N PRO A 22 13.85 -48.50 -50.51
CA PRO A 22 12.89 -49.47 -49.91
C PRO A 22 13.23 -49.98 -48.47
N ARG A 23 12.24 -50.24 -47.59
CA ARG A 23 11.53 -51.51 -47.24
C ARG A 23 11.97 -52.16 -45.90
N HIS A 24 10.94 -52.37 -45.06
CA HIS A 24 10.66 -53.51 -44.16
C HIS A 24 11.54 -53.80 -42.93
N LEU A 25 10.97 -53.67 -41.72
CA LEU A 25 10.42 -54.76 -40.88
C LEU A 25 10.22 -54.28 -39.42
N PRO A 26 9.08 -54.54 -38.75
CA PRO A 26 8.87 -54.15 -37.35
C PRO A 26 9.33 -55.27 -36.40
N LEU A 27 10.15 -54.93 -35.40
CA LEU A 27 10.51 -55.84 -34.31
C LEU A 27 9.55 -55.60 -33.13
N LEU A 28 8.68 -56.57 -32.88
CA LEU A 28 7.99 -56.73 -31.60
C LEU A 28 9.03 -56.98 -30.51
N LEU A 29 8.94 -56.23 -29.39
CA LEU A 29 9.54 -56.65 -28.12
C LEU A 29 8.42 -56.84 -27.09
N THR A 30 8.10 -58.10 -26.86
CA THR A 30 7.34 -58.62 -25.72
C THR A 30 8.24 -58.63 -24.48
N LEU A 31 7.77 -58.07 -23.36
CA LEU A 31 8.39 -58.25 -22.03
C LEU A 31 7.35 -58.87 -21.08
N PRO A 32 7.72 -59.87 -20.26
CA PRO A 32 6.76 -60.84 -19.73
C PRO A 32 6.15 -60.43 -18.39
N LEU A 33 4.88 -60.79 -18.22
CA LEU A 33 4.23 -60.98 -16.94
C LEU A 33 4.95 -62.08 -16.13
N LEU A 34 5.22 -61.80 -14.86
CA LEU A 34 5.45 -62.81 -13.84
C LEU A 34 4.30 -62.74 -12.82
N LEU A 35 3.52 -63.82 -12.76
CA LEU A 35 2.51 -64.11 -11.75
C LEU A 35 3.02 -65.30 -10.91
N ALA A 36 3.21 -65.08 -9.60
CA ALA A 36 3.16 -66.04 -8.47
C ALA A 36 3.73 -65.29 -7.24
N ALA A 37 3.17 -65.30 -6.04
CA ALA A 37 2.40 -66.35 -5.39
C ALA A 37 1.42 -65.79 -4.33
N CYS A 38 0.39 -66.59 -4.04
CA CYS A 38 -0.37 -66.54 -2.79
C CYS A 38 0.58 -66.63 -1.58
N GLY A 39 0.46 -65.67 -0.67
CA GLY A 39 0.95 -65.76 0.70
C GLY A 39 -0.14 -65.28 1.64
N GLY A 40 -1.05 -66.19 2.01
CA GLY A 40 -1.91 -66.00 3.16
C GLY A 40 -1.05 -66.05 4.42
N GLY A 41 -1.10 -64.98 5.20
CA GLY A 41 -0.45 -64.88 6.49
C GLY A 41 -1.26 -63.91 7.33
N ASP A 42 -2.13 -64.48 8.17
CA ASP A 42 -2.72 -63.78 9.31
C ASP A 42 -1.59 -63.23 10.18
N ALA A 43 -1.32 -61.93 10.04
CA ALA A 43 -0.38 -61.21 10.88
C ALA A 43 -1.10 -59.97 11.40
N ASN A 44 -1.56 -60.10 12.64
CA ASN A 44 -1.91 -59.06 13.59
C ASN A 44 -2.56 -57.79 13.02
N LEU A 45 -3.83 -57.63 13.37
CA LEU A 45 -4.40 -56.33 13.72
C LEU A 45 -3.46 -55.65 14.72
N ASP A 46 -2.46 -54.92 14.23
CA ASP A 46 -1.76 -53.91 15.02
C ASP A 46 -2.77 -52.79 15.22
N THR A 47 -3.57 -52.94 16.27
CA THR A 47 -4.47 -51.93 16.81
C THR A 47 -3.68 -50.86 17.55
N THR A 48 -2.59 -50.35 16.98
CA THR A 48 -2.09 -49.05 17.38
C THR A 48 -3.20 -48.06 16.97
N PRO A 49 -3.78 -47.27 17.89
CA PRO A 49 -4.75 -46.26 17.49
C PRO A 49 -4.04 -45.31 16.53
N THR A 50 -4.34 -45.45 15.24
CA THR A 50 -3.83 -44.54 14.21
C THR A 50 -4.40 -43.18 14.53
N ARG A 51 -3.55 -42.28 15.03
CA ARG A 51 -3.88 -40.86 15.13
C ARG A 51 -4.21 -40.39 13.73
N ALA A 52 -5.49 -40.16 13.47
CA ALA A 52 -5.98 -39.76 12.18
C ALA A 52 -6.24 -38.26 12.17
N MET A 53 -5.63 -37.56 11.22
CA MET A 53 -5.96 -36.17 10.93
C MET A 53 -6.95 -36.12 9.78
N THR A 54 -8.04 -35.38 9.96
CA THR A 54 -9.05 -35.17 8.92
C THR A 54 -8.96 -33.73 8.41
N VAL A 55 -8.90 -33.57 7.09
CA VAL A 55 -8.70 -32.29 6.41
C VAL A 55 -9.89 -32.03 5.49
N VAL A 56 -10.37 -30.78 5.46
CA VAL A 56 -11.38 -30.29 4.52
C VAL A 56 -10.81 -29.05 3.82
N ALA A 57 -10.56 -29.15 2.53
CA ALA A 57 -9.96 -28.08 1.73
C ALA A 57 -10.99 -27.45 0.79
N ALA A 58 -11.24 -26.15 0.95
CA ALA A 58 -12.21 -25.43 0.12
C ALA A 58 -11.88 -23.95 -0.09
N THR A 59 -12.34 -23.42 -1.22
CA THR A 59 -12.37 -21.97 -1.53
C THR A 59 -13.80 -21.47 -1.73
N GLY A 60 -14.78 -22.17 -1.12
CA GLY A 60 -16.22 -22.15 -1.48
C GLY A 60 -16.58 -23.37 -2.33
N LYS A 61 -15.68 -23.79 -3.22
CA LYS A 61 -15.72 -25.13 -3.83
C LYS A 61 -14.67 -26.05 -3.21
N ALA A 62 -14.97 -27.35 -3.22
CA ALA A 62 -14.01 -28.39 -2.88
C ALA A 62 -12.72 -28.24 -3.70
N MET A 63 -11.57 -28.20 -3.02
CA MET A 63 -10.27 -28.28 -3.68
C MET A 63 -9.96 -29.75 -3.98
N ALA A 64 -10.54 -30.31 -5.04
CA ALA A 64 -10.34 -31.71 -5.43
C ALA A 64 -8.95 -31.97 -6.03
N GLY A 65 -8.33 -33.10 -5.67
CA GLY A 65 -7.01 -33.47 -6.20
C GLY A 65 -5.86 -32.58 -5.72
N ALA A 66 -6.07 -31.81 -4.65
CA ALA A 66 -5.08 -30.90 -4.10
C ALA A 66 -4.07 -31.65 -3.23
N ALA A 67 -2.78 -31.32 -3.38
CA ALA A 67 -1.72 -31.90 -2.58
C ALA A 67 -1.76 -31.33 -1.16
N VAL A 68 -1.72 -32.19 -0.15
CA VAL A 68 -1.72 -31.81 1.27
C VAL A 68 -0.42 -32.21 1.91
N THR A 69 0.17 -31.32 2.69
CA THR A 69 1.33 -31.59 3.54
C THR A 69 1.05 -31.10 4.96
N VAL A 70 1.40 -31.92 5.96
CA VAL A 70 1.29 -31.61 7.39
C VAL A 70 2.68 -31.57 7.99
N GLN A 71 3.03 -30.43 8.57
CA GLN A 71 4.26 -30.23 9.32
C GLN A 71 3.93 -30.13 10.81
N ASP A 72 4.73 -30.76 11.67
CA ASP A 72 4.61 -30.67 13.12
C ASP A 72 5.30 -29.43 13.70
N ALA A 73 5.30 -29.29 15.03
CA ALA A 73 5.92 -28.17 15.73
C ALA A 73 7.42 -28.00 15.43
N ALA A 74 8.11 -29.09 15.09
CA ALA A 74 9.52 -29.09 14.70
C ALA A 74 9.72 -28.79 13.20
N LYS A 75 8.64 -28.46 12.48
CA LYS A 75 8.60 -28.28 11.02
C LYS A 75 8.93 -29.57 10.24
N ALA A 76 8.92 -30.73 10.89
CA ALA A 76 9.09 -32.01 10.21
C ALA A 76 7.80 -32.38 9.48
N THR A 77 7.91 -32.89 8.25
CA THR A 77 6.72 -33.38 7.52
C THR A 77 6.29 -34.71 8.13
N VAL A 78 5.10 -34.71 8.74
CA VAL A 78 4.54 -35.85 9.48
C VAL A 78 3.35 -36.50 8.78
N GLY A 79 2.86 -35.90 7.69
CA GLY A 79 1.79 -36.46 6.88
C GLY A 79 1.73 -35.78 5.51
N SER A 80 1.30 -36.54 4.50
CA SER A 80 1.01 -36.02 3.17
C SER A 80 -0.05 -36.86 2.46
N GLY A 81 -0.71 -36.27 1.46
CA GLY A 81 -1.71 -36.98 0.67
C GLY A 81 -2.37 -36.07 -0.37
N THR A 82 -3.51 -36.49 -0.88
CA THR A 82 -4.27 -35.75 -1.90
C THR A 82 -5.74 -35.78 -1.57
N THR A 83 -6.40 -34.63 -1.67
CA THR A 83 -7.84 -34.54 -1.39
C THR A 83 -8.69 -35.28 -2.42
N ASP A 84 -9.80 -35.85 -1.95
CA ASP A 84 -10.81 -36.47 -2.79
C ASP A 84 -11.65 -35.44 -3.58
N ALA A 85 -12.65 -35.92 -4.33
CA ALA A 85 -13.56 -35.06 -5.10
C ALA A 85 -14.36 -34.06 -4.24
N ASN A 86 -14.51 -34.32 -2.94
CA ASN A 86 -15.20 -33.46 -1.97
C ASN A 86 -14.22 -32.55 -1.21
N GLY A 87 -12.94 -32.52 -1.60
CA GLY A 87 -11.91 -31.73 -0.94
C GLY A 87 -11.49 -32.32 0.41
N LYS A 88 -11.80 -33.58 0.70
CA LYS A 88 -11.52 -34.22 1.98
C LYS A 88 -10.31 -35.13 1.91
N LEU A 89 -9.61 -35.27 3.03
CA LEU A 89 -8.50 -36.20 3.18
C LEU A 89 -8.42 -36.69 4.62
N VAL A 90 -8.14 -37.98 4.80
CA VAL A 90 -7.82 -38.60 6.09
C VAL A 90 -6.37 -39.09 6.02
N LEU A 91 -5.55 -38.64 6.97
CA LEU A 91 -4.12 -38.93 7.06
C LEU A 91 -3.84 -39.67 8.35
N ASN A 92 -2.92 -40.64 8.34
CA ASN A 92 -2.35 -41.18 9.57
C ASN A 92 -1.13 -40.33 9.98
N LEU A 93 -1.08 -39.94 11.25
CA LEU A 93 0.04 -39.23 11.85
C LEU A 93 0.87 -40.20 12.70
N PRO A 94 2.21 -40.09 12.69
CA PRO A 94 3.06 -40.87 13.57
C PRO A 94 2.80 -40.47 15.03
N ALA A 95 2.98 -41.41 15.95
CA ALA A 95 2.81 -41.15 17.38
C ALA A 95 3.72 -40.02 17.89
N SER A 96 4.88 -39.81 17.26
CA SER A 96 5.83 -38.74 17.57
C SER A 96 5.43 -37.35 17.06
N ALA A 97 4.41 -37.24 16.19
CA ALA A 97 3.99 -35.95 15.65
C ALA A 97 3.46 -35.04 16.76
N ALA A 98 4.02 -33.84 16.89
CA ALA A 98 3.66 -32.89 17.96
C ALA A 98 2.94 -31.66 17.41
N ALA A 99 1.80 -31.30 18.01
CA ALA A 99 1.15 -30.03 17.76
C ALA A 99 2.02 -28.85 18.26
N PRO A 100 1.87 -27.63 17.70
CA PRO A 100 0.95 -27.24 16.65
C PRO A 100 1.34 -27.77 15.26
N PHE A 101 0.33 -28.01 14.42
CA PHE A 101 0.49 -28.47 13.04
C PHE A 101 0.29 -27.33 12.06
N LEU A 102 1.17 -27.23 11.06
CA LEU A 102 0.99 -26.39 9.88
C LEU A 102 0.54 -27.27 8.71
N LEU A 103 -0.65 -27.03 8.21
CA LEU A 103 -1.17 -27.66 7.00
C LEU A 103 -0.93 -26.74 5.81
N THR A 104 -0.46 -27.33 4.72
CA THR A 104 -0.37 -26.68 3.41
C THR A 104 -1.19 -27.49 2.41
N VAL A 105 -2.15 -26.84 1.75
CA VAL A 105 -2.92 -27.42 0.66
C VAL A 105 -2.59 -26.67 -0.62
N THR A 106 -2.01 -27.36 -1.59
CA THR A 106 -1.66 -26.81 -2.90
C THR A 106 -2.69 -27.29 -3.93
N PRO A 107 -3.62 -26.43 -4.37
CA PRO A 107 -4.60 -26.81 -5.38
C PRO A 107 -3.94 -27.04 -6.74
N THR A 108 -4.64 -27.74 -7.64
CA THR A 108 -4.20 -27.96 -9.03
C THR A 108 -4.09 -26.66 -9.83
N SER A 109 -4.82 -25.63 -9.43
CA SER A 109 -4.73 -24.27 -9.95
C SER A 109 -4.94 -23.26 -8.83
N GLY A 110 -4.16 -22.18 -8.83
CA GLY A 110 -4.23 -21.11 -7.83
C GLY A 110 -3.14 -21.23 -6.77
N SER A 111 -3.26 -20.40 -5.72
CA SER A 111 -2.26 -20.32 -4.65
C SER A 111 -2.54 -21.32 -3.53
N ALA A 112 -1.47 -21.82 -2.92
CA ALA A 112 -1.56 -22.67 -1.74
C ALA A 112 -2.33 -21.99 -0.60
N GLN A 113 -3.08 -22.80 0.14
CA GLN A 113 -3.82 -22.40 1.32
C GLN A 113 -3.24 -23.06 2.56
N TYR A 114 -3.42 -22.41 3.71
CA TYR A 114 -2.76 -22.79 4.95
C TYR A 114 -3.74 -22.86 6.12
N ALA A 115 -3.41 -23.68 7.11
CA ALA A 115 -4.05 -23.66 8.41
C ALA A 115 -3.02 -23.99 9.50
N VAL A 116 -3.19 -23.41 10.68
CA VAL A 116 -2.43 -23.78 11.88
C VAL A 116 -3.41 -24.29 12.92
N THR A 117 -3.16 -25.47 13.46
CA THR A 117 -4.09 -26.15 14.38
C THR A 117 -3.35 -26.86 15.51
N VAL A 118 -3.98 -26.97 16.67
CA VAL A 118 -3.58 -27.87 17.76
C VAL A 118 -4.47 -29.11 17.86
N LYS A 119 -5.49 -29.20 16.99
CA LYS A 119 -6.43 -30.31 16.87
C LYS A 119 -6.19 -31.09 15.57
N GLU A 120 -6.57 -32.36 15.57
CA GLU A 120 -6.40 -33.27 14.42
C GLU A 120 -7.72 -33.53 13.67
N THR A 121 -8.85 -33.14 14.26
CA THR A 121 -10.18 -33.39 13.71
C THR A 121 -10.73 -32.17 12.96
N ALA A 122 -11.33 -32.44 11.80
CA ALA A 122 -12.02 -31.49 10.94
C ALA A 122 -11.20 -30.22 10.62
N VAL A 123 -9.92 -30.37 10.27
CA VAL A 123 -9.06 -29.23 9.98
C VAL A 123 -9.42 -28.63 8.62
N ASN A 124 -10.09 -27.50 8.63
CA ASN A 124 -10.42 -26.73 7.45
C ASN A 124 -9.16 -26.02 6.93
N VAL A 125 -8.95 -26.07 5.62
CA VAL A 125 -7.91 -25.32 4.92
C VAL A 125 -8.58 -24.48 3.83
N THR A 126 -8.72 -23.19 4.10
CA THR A 126 -9.47 -22.22 3.31
C THR A 126 -8.71 -20.89 3.19
N PRO A 127 -9.13 -19.96 2.32
CA PRO A 127 -8.58 -18.61 2.30
C PRO A 127 -8.60 -17.91 3.66
N LEU A 128 -9.65 -18.09 4.46
CA LEU A 128 -9.74 -17.47 5.79
C LEU A 128 -8.80 -18.11 6.82
N THR A 129 -8.57 -19.42 6.75
CA THR A 129 -7.55 -20.05 7.62
C THR A 129 -6.14 -19.66 7.21
N SER A 130 -5.90 -19.32 5.94
CA SER A 130 -4.62 -18.73 5.49
C SER A 130 -4.39 -17.37 6.13
N VAL A 131 -5.43 -16.54 6.27
CA VAL A 131 -5.35 -15.26 7.02
C VAL A 131 -4.97 -15.50 8.47
N LEU A 132 -5.63 -16.45 9.14
CA LEU A 132 -5.30 -16.82 10.53
C LEU A 132 -3.86 -17.33 10.65
N ALA A 133 -3.43 -18.20 9.73
CA ALA A 133 -2.07 -18.72 9.72
C ALA A 133 -1.03 -17.60 9.57
N MET A 134 -1.24 -16.67 8.63
CA MET A 134 -0.37 -15.50 8.46
C MET A 134 -0.31 -14.63 9.72
N GLN A 135 -1.46 -14.40 10.36
CA GLN A 135 -1.55 -13.61 11.59
C GLN A 135 -0.83 -14.29 12.77
N LEU A 136 -1.03 -15.60 12.96
CA LEU A 136 -0.44 -16.38 14.03
C LEU A 136 1.08 -16.48 13.90
N LEU A 137 1.58 -16.57 12.68
CA LEU A 137 3.00 -16.79 12.38
C LEU A 137 3.78 -15.48 12.19
N GLY A 138 3.08 -14.36 11.94
CA GLY A 138 3.69 -13.05 11.68
C GLY A 138 4.50 -12.99 10.39
N THR A 139 4.32 -13.97 9.49
CA THR A 139 5.04 -14.09 8.22
C THR A 139 4.21 -14.91 7.23
N THR A 140 4.65 -15.02 5.98
CA THR A 140 4.08 -15.96 5.02
C THR A 140 4.28 -17.40 5.53
N PRO A 141 3.26 -18.27 5.58
CA PRO A 141 3.38 -19.59 6.21
C PRO A 141 4.45 -20.50 5.61
N ALA A 142 4.75 -20.32 4.31
CA ALA A 142 5.85 -21.00 3.63
C ALA A 142 7.24 -20.65 4.21
N ALA A 143 7.43 -19.43 4.71
CA ALA A 143 8.69 -18.93 5.27
C ALA A 143 8.81 -19.07 6.79
N THR A 144 7.80 -19.65 7.45
CA THR A 144 7.77 -19.82 8.91
C THR A 144 8.86 -20.74 9.42
N SER A 145 9.52 -20.35 10.52
CA SER A 145 10.49 -21.18 11.24
C SER A 145 9.82 -22.18 12.21
N ALA A 146 10.55 -23.20 12.65
CA ALA A 146 10.09 -24.12 13.69
C ALA A 146 9.74 -23.40 15.00
N SER A 147 10.55 -22.40 15.40
CA SER A 147 10.29 -21.62 16.62
C SER A 147 9.01 -20.77 16.53
N GLN A 148 8.74 -20.18 15.37
CA GLN A 148 7.49 -19.44 15.14
C GLN A 148 6.28 -20.35 15.19
N LEU A 149 6.35 -21.52 14.54
CA LEU A 149 5.26 -22.50 14.57
C LEU A 149 5.03 -23.03 15.99
N ALA A 150 6.08 -23.50 16.67
CA ALA A 150 6.00 -24.05 18.03
C ALA A 150 5.49 -23.05 19.08
N ALA A 151 5.58 -21.74 18.80
CA ALA A 151 5.03 -20.71 19.67
C ALA A 151 3.51 -20.56 19.58
N VAL A 152 2.83 -21.21 18.62
CA VAL A 152 1.37 -21.17 18.48
C VAL A 152 0.69 -22.17 19.42
N ASP A 153 -0.29 -21.70 20.18
CA ASP A 153 -1.11 -22.53 21.07
C ASP A 153 -2.61 -22.32 20.81
N GLY A 154 -3.45 -23.10 21.50
CA GLY A 154 -4.90 -23.01 21.36
C GLY A 154 -5.49 -21.63 21.75
N THR A 155 -4.88 -20.92 22.69
CA THR A 155 -5.31 -19.58 23.13
C THR A 155 -5.05 -18.54 22.05
N LYS A 156 -3.88 -18.60 21.41
CA LYS A 156 -3.52 -17.73 20.28
C LYS A 156 -4.43 -17.98 19.09
N ILE A 157 -4.71 -19.26 18.78
CA ILE A 157 -5.67 -19.62 17.73
C ILE A 157 -7.05 -19.04 18.04
N ALA A 158 -7.59 -19.27 19.25
CA ALA A 158 -8.89 -18.73 19.65
C ALA A 158 -8.97 -17.19 19.58
N THR A 159 -7.88 -16.51 19.96
CA THR A 159 -7.76 -15.05 19.87
C THR A 159 -7.79 -14.58 18.42
N ALA A 160 -7.00 -15.20 17.54
CA ALA A 160 -6.95 -14.86 16.12
C ALA A 160 -8.31 -15.10 15.44
N GLN A 161 -9.00 -16.20 15.79
CA GLN A 161 -10.36 -16.47 15.30
C GLN A 161 -11.35 -15.38 15.72
N THR A 162 -11.34 -14.98 16.99
CA THR A 162 -12.20 -13.90 17.49
C THR A 162 -11.94 -12.58 16.77
N GLN A 163 -10.66 -12.28 16.51
CA GLN A 163 -10.25 -11.07 15.79
C GLN A 163 -10.69 -11.09 14.32
N LEU A 164 -10.54 -12.23 13.63
CA LEU A 164 -11.04 -12.38 12.26
C LEU A 164 -12.58 -12.30 12.21
N SER A 165 -13.28 -12.94 13.15
CA SER A 165 -14.74 -12.83 13.27
C SER A 165 -15.18 -11.38 13.46
N THR A 166 -14.45 -10.62 14.28
CA THR A 166 -14.72 -9.20 14.51
C THR A 166 -14.52 -8.39 13.23
N ALA A 167 -13.44 -8.64 12.49
CA ALA A 167 -13.16 -7.95 11.23
C ALA A 167 -14.17 -8.27 10.12
N LEU A 168 -14.80 -9.45 10.17
CA LEU A 168 -15.78 -9.92 9.19
C LEU A 168 -17.22 -9.95 9.72
N ALA A 169 -17.50 -9.29 10.85
CA ALA A 169 -18.77 -9.43 11.56
C ALA A 169 -20.00 -9.17 10.68
N ASP A 170 -19.96 -8.13 9.85
CA ASP A 170 -21.06 -7.81 8.92
C ASP A 170 -21.21 -8.84 7.80
N ALA A 171 -20.11 -9.36 7.27
CA ALA A 171 -20.12 -10.40 6.24
C ALA A 171 -20.66 -11.73 6.80
N MET A 172 -20.20 -12.12 7.98
CA MET A 172 -20.66 -13.31 8.69
C MET A 172 -22.17 -13.23 8.99
N ARG A 173 -22.63 -12.09 9.53
CA ARG A 173 -24.04 -11.83 9.78
C ARG A 173 -24.88 -11.90 8.51
N ALA A 174 -24.40 -11.34 7.40
CA ALA A 174 -25.10 -11.37 6.12
C ALA A 174 -25.28 -12.80 5.59
N MET A 175 -24.34 -13.71 5.87
CA MET A 175 -24.37 -15.10 5.41
C MET A 175 -24.94 -16.09 6.45
N GLY A 176 -25.28 -15.62 7.65
CA GLY A 176 -25.79 -16.47 8.74
C GLY A 176 -24.71 -17.28 9.46
N VAL A 177 -23.45 -16.88 9.38
CA VAL A 177 -22.34 -17.50 10.12
C VAL A 177 -22.33 -16.99 11.56
N SER A 178 -22.22 -17.91 12.53
CA SER A 178 -22.10 -17.54 13.96
C SER A 178 -20.87 -16.67 14.21
N ALA A 179 -20.99 -15.63 15.03
CA ALA A 179 -19.85 -14.80 15.45
C ALA A 179 -18.73 -15.59 16.16
N THR A 180 -19.06 -16.76 16.72
CA THR A 180 -18.13 -17.68 17.38
C THR A 180 -17.73 -18.87 16.51
N TYR A 181 -17.93 -18.80 15.20
CA TYR A 181 -17.55 -19.86 14.26
C TYR A 181 -16.04 -20.16 14.35
N ASP A 182 -15.70 -21.45 14.52
CA ASP A 182 -14.33 -21.94 14.51
C ASP A 182 -13.90 -22.13 13.04
N PHE A 183 -13.16 -21.17 12.48
CA PHE A 183 -12.73 -21.25 11.09
C PHE A 183 -11.81 -22.44 10.82
N VAL A 184 -11.05 -22.89 11.82
CA VAL A 184 -10.05 -23.97 11.67
C VAL A 184 -10.68 -25.35 11.84
N ASN A 185 -11.63 -25.52 12.77
CA ASN A 185 -12.19 -26.84 13.12
C ASN A 185 -13.72 -26.91 13.10
N GLY A 186 -14.39 -25.84 12.68
CA GLY A 186 -15.85 -25.78 12.57
C GLY A 186 -16.39 -26.63 11.42
N PRO A 187 -17.70 -26.91 11.41
CA PRO A 187 -18.32 -27.63 10.31
C PRO A 187 -18.20 -26.84 9.01
N LEU A 188 -17.82 -27.53 7.94
CA LEU A 188 -17.74 -27.00 6.59
C LEU A 188 -18.10 -28.10 5.59
N VAL A 189 -19.08 -27.81 4.73
CA VAL A 189 -19.46 -28.68 3.62
C VAL A 189 -19.18 -27.94 2.30
N PRO A 190 -18.09 -28.25 1.60
CA PRO A 190 -17.71 -27.52 0.39
C PRO A 190 -18.76 -27.62 -0.72
N GLY A 191 -19.06 -26.49 -1.39
CA GLY A 191 -20.05 -26.41 -2.47
C GLY A 191 -21.51 -26.53 -2.03
N SER A 192 -21.78 -26.34 -0.74
CA SER A 192 -23.10 -26.45 -0.14
C SER A 192 -23.85 -25.13 -0.17
N SER A 193 -25.00 -25.11 -0.87
CA SER A 193 -25.89 -23.95 -0.88
C SER A 193 -26.66 -23.74 0.43
N THR A 194 -26.45 -24.56 1.46
CA THR A 194 -27.11 -24.44 2.78
C THR A 194 -26.14 -24.23 3.93
N ASP A 195 -24.85 -24.54 3.74
CA ASP A 195 -23.82 -24.29 4.73
C ASP A 195 -23.45 -22.80 4.76
N ALA A 196 -23.58 -22.15 5.92
CA ALA A 196 -23.35 -20.71 6.04
C ALA A 196 -21.87 -20.33 5.85
N ALA A 197 -20.94 -21.17 6.29
CA ALA A 197 -19.51 -20.90 6.17
C ALA A 197 -19.06 -21.05 4.71
N ASP A 198 -19.59 -22.05 4.01
CA ASP A 198 -19.35 -22.22 2.58
C ASP A 198 -19.91 -21.05 1.75
N LYS A 199 -21.15 -20.61 2.04
CA LYS A 199 -21.71 -19.39 1.45
C LYS A 199 -20.83 -18.16 1.68
N LEU A 200 -20.27 -18.01 2.87
CA LEU A 200 -19.34 -16.92 3.15
C LEU A 200 -18.09 -17.00 2.27
N LEU A 201 -17.50 -18.19 2.13
CA LEU A 201 -16.35 -18.42 1.25
C LEU A 201 -16.67 -18.14 -0.22
N ASP A 202 -17.87 -18.48 -0.68
CA ASP A 202 -18.33 -18.18 -2.06
C ASP A 202 -18.45 -16.68 -2.34
N GLN A 203 -18.68 -15.86 -1.30
CA GLN A 203 -18.87 -14.41 -1.44
C GLN A 203 -17.59 -13.59 -1.24
N LEU A 204 -16.47 -14.22 -0.90
CA LEU A 204 -15.22 -13.52 -0.64
C LEU A 204 -14.01 -14.12 -1.35
N ALA A 205 -12.97 -13.31 -1.47
CA ALA A 205 -11.65 -13.75 -1.85
C ALA A 205 -10.61 -13.11 -0.93
N VAL A 206 -9.46 -13.76 -0.80
CA VAL A 206 -8.31 -13.22 -0.06
C VAL A 206 -7.21 -12.91 -1.07
N LYS A 207 -6.79 -11.65 -1.12
CA LYS A 207 -5.65 -11.19 -1.93
C LYS A 207 -4.46 -11.01 -1.00
N VAL A 208 -3.33 -11.59 -1.37
CA VAL A 208 -2.10 -11.57 -0.57
C VAL A 208 -0.99 -10.88 -1.36
N SER A 209 -0.31 -9.93 -0.72
CA SER A 209 0.85 -9.22 -1.27
C SER A 209 1.97 -9.21 -0.23
N GLY A 210 2.86 -10.20 -0.30
CA GLY A 210 3.84 -10.44 0.77
C GLY A 210 3.13 -10.84 2.06
N THR A 211 3.22 -10.00 3.10
CA THR A 211 2.54 -10.19 4.39
C THR A 211 1.27 -9.34 4.53
N ASP A 212 0.93 -8.55 3.51
CA ASP A 212 -0.31 -7.77 3.46
C ASP A 212 -1.46 -8.60 2.90
N ILE A 213 -2.65 -8.39 3.45
CA ILE A 213 -3.86 -9.15 3.14
C ILE A 213 -5.01 -8.17 2.89
N ASP A 214 -5.71 -8.36 1.77
CA ASP A 214 -6.99 -7.73 1.49
C ASP A 214 -8.07 -8.84 1.38
N ILE A 215 -9.05 -8.84 2.27
CA ILE A 215 -10.24 -9.71 2.18
C ILE A 215 -11.30 -8.91 1.42
N VAL A 216 -11.71 -9.41 0.26
CA VAL A 216 -12.57 -8.70 -0.69
C VAL A 216 -13.84 -9.47 -0.98
N ASN A 217 -14.92 -8.77 -1.34
CA ASN A 217 -16.11 -9.43 -1.89
C ASN A 217 -15.96 -9.70 -3.41
N THR A 218 -16.98 -10.32 -4.00
CA THR A 218 -17.03 -10.64 -5.45
C THR A 218 -16.96 -9.43 -6.38
N SER A 219 -17.26 -8.22 -5.90
CA SER A 219 -17.13 -6.97 -6.66
C SER A 219 -15.71 -6.37 -6.61
N GLY A 220 -14.82 -6.93 -5.78
CA GLY A 220 -13.49 -6.38 -5.51
C GLY A 220 -13.49 -5.24 -4.50
N ALA A 221 -14.59 -5.03 -3.76
CA ALA A 221 -14.63 -4.11 -2.63
C ALA A 221 -13.95 -4.75 -1.41
N ILE A 222 -13.16 -3.99 -0.69
CA ILE A 222 -12.35 -4.49 0.43
C ILE A 222 -13.20 -4.48 1.70
N LEU A 223 -13.34 -5.64 2.33
CA LEU A 223 -14.13 -5.85 3.57
C LEU A 223 -13.25 -5.72 4.81
N ALA A 224 -12.05 -6.30 4.75
CA ALA A 224 -11.07 -6.23 5.82
C ALA A 224 -9.65 -6.28 5.27
N GLN A 225 -8.71 -5.69 6.00
CA GLN A 225 -7.31 -5.63 5.62
C GLN A 225 -6.38 -5.94 6.80
N SER A 226 -5.20 -6.49 6.49
CA SER A 226 -4.09 -6.61 7.43
C SER A 226 -2.80 -6.22 6.73
N THR A 227 -1.85 -5.69 7.50
CA THR A 227 -0.48 -5.44 7.04
C THR A 227 0.52 -6.12 7.95
N GLY A 228 1.58 -6.70 7.38
CA GLY A 228 2.67 -7.28 8.16
C GLY A 228 2.25 -8.42 9.11
N GLY A 229 1.19 -9.18 8.78
CA GLY A 229 0.66 -10.23 9.68
C GLY A 229 -0.03 -9.69 10.94
N SER A 230 -0.41 -8.40 10.96
CA SER A 230 -1.18 -7.82 12.06
C SER A 230 -2.63 -8.30 12.09
N VAL A 231 -3.37 -7.90 13.13
CA VAL A 231 -4.79 -8.20 13.27
C VAL A 231 -5.59 -7.64 12.07
N PRO A 232 -6.39 -8.47 11.36
CA PRO A 232 -7.30 -7.97 10.33
C PRO A 232 -8.26 -6.91 10.87
N ARG A 233 -8.51 -5.87 10.09
CA ARG A 233 -9.38 -4.75 10.46
C ARG A 233 -10.45 -4.56 9.40
N ALA A 234 -11.69 -4.40 9.85
CA ALA A 234 -12.81 -4.05 8.97
C ALA A 234 -12.60 -2.67 8.34
N THR A 235 -13.01 -2.52 7.08
CA THR A 235 -13.05 -1.23 6.36
C THR A 235 -14.39 -0.51 6.54
N GLY A 236 -15.42 -1.21 7.05
CA GLY A 236 -16.81 -0.72 7.10
C GLY A 236 -17.61 -1.01 5.83
N THR A 237 -17.01 -1.65 4.82
CA THR A 237 -17.70 -2.07 3.59
C THR A 237 -18.58 -3.29 3.86
N ALA A 238 -19.86 -3.21 3.49
CA ALA A 238 -20.77 -4.35 3.59
C ALA A 238 -20.49 -5.41 2.52
N LEU A 239 -20.67 -6.69 2.86
CA LEU A 239 -20.44 -7.82 1.95
C LEU A 239 -21.21 -7.70 0.63
N LEU A 240 -22.48 -7.32 0.73
CA LEU A 240 -23.41 -7.19 -0.39
C LEU A 240 -23.72 -5.72 -0.71
N ALA A 241 -22.73 -4.83 -0.57
CA ALA A 241 -22.91 -3.41 -0.84
C ALA A 241 -23.28 -3.16 -2.31
N THR A 242 -24.39 -2.45 -2.53
CA THR A 242 -24.70 -1.89 -3.85
C THR A 242 -23.77 -0.71 -4.12
N PRO A 243 -23.13 -0.62 -5.30
CA PRO A 243 -22.31 0.53 -5.66
C PRO A 243 -23.11 1.83 -5.54
N ALA A 244 -22.54 2.83 -4.88
CA ALA A 244 -23.14 4.15 -4.81
C ALA A 244 -23.30 4.74 -6.22
N THR A 245 -24.44 5.38 -6.50
CA THR A 245 -24.63 6.08 -7.77
C THR A 245 -23.75 7.33 -7.81
N PRO A 246 -22.81 7.47 -8.76
CA PRO A 246 -21.94 8.63 -8.83
C PRO A 246 -22.74 9.92 -9.10
N THR A 247 -22.38 11.00 -8.41
CA THR A 247 -22.89 12.36 -8.67
C THR A 247 -22.52 12.83 -10.08
N ALA A 248 -23.21 13.86 -10.60
CA ALA A 248 -22.86 14.46 -11.89
C ALA A 248 -21.39 14.91 -11.95
N ARG A 249 -20.87 15.48 -10.85
CA ARG A 249 -19.45 15.85 -10.74
C ARG A 249 -18.54 14.63 -10.83
N GLN A 250 -18.86 13.55 -10.12
CA GLN A 250 -18.08 12.30 -10.20
C GLN A 250 -18.12 11.67 -11.59
N GLN A 251 -19.28 11.66 -12.26
CA GLN A 251 -19.40 11.17 -13.65
C GLN A 251 -18.51 11.97 -14.61
N GLN A 252 -18.46 13.30 -14.45
CA GLN A 252 -17.55 14.15 -15.23
C GLN A 252 -16.08 13.78 -14.98
N LEU A 253 -15.68 13.64 -13.71
CA LEU A 253 -14.31 13.26 -13.34
C LEU A 253 -13.92 11.89 -13.92
N MET A 254 -14.82 10.91 -13.85
CA MET A 254 -14.60 9.57 -14.40
C MET A 254 -14.41 9.58 -15.93
N ALA A 255 -15.04 10.53 -16.63
CA ALA A 255 -14.92 10.68 -18.08
C ALA A 255 -13.65 11.43 -18.53
N MET A 256 -12.91 12.07 -17.62
CA MET A 256 -11.70 12.83 -17.97
C MET A 256 -10.57 11.92 -18.43
N VAL A 257 -9.77 12.41 -19.37
CA VAL A 257 -8.54 11.75 -19.83
C VAL A 257 -7.35 12.49 -19.22
N PRO A 258 -6.43 11.81 -18.52
CA PRO A 258 -5.20 12.44 -18.03
C PRO A 258 -4.37 13.05 -19.17
N GLY A 259 -3.70 14.17 -18.87
CA GLY A 259 -2.83 14.84 -19.82
C GLY A 259 -1.48 14.14 -19.99
N THR A 260 -0.71 14.59 -20.97
CA THR A 260 0.72 14.22 -21.11
C THR A 260 1.60 15.30 -20.49
N ALA A 261 2.92 15.07 -20.38
CA ALA A 261 3.86 16.10 -19.96
C ALA A 261 3.82 17.33 -20.90
N ALA A 262 3.60 17.13 -22.20
CA ALA A 262 3.52 18.21 -23.20
C ALA A 262 2.14 18.89 -23.25
N ALA A 263 1.09 18.19 -22.84
CA ALA A 263 -0.29 18.69 -22.83
C ALA A 263 -0.98 18.25 -21.53
N PRO A 264 -0.66 18.90 -20.39
CA PRO A 264 -1.24 18.55 -19.10
C PRO A 264 -2.73 18.92 -19.04
N VAL A 265 -3.48 18.17 -18.23
CA VAL A 265 -4.90 18.43 -17.94
C VAL A 265 -5.02 18.88 -16.49
N PHE A 266 -5.76 19.97 -16.27
CA PHE A 266 -5.98 20.56 -14.96
C PHE A 266 -7.45 20.53 -14.56
N ILE A 267 -7.70 20.34 -13.27
CA ILE A 267 -9.05 20.27 -12.70
C ILE A 267 -9.13 21.29 -11.57
N GLU A 268 -10.16 22.14 -11.58
CA GLU A 268 -10.50 22.95 -10.41
C GLU A 268 -11.25 22.10 -9.39
N VAL A 269 -10.81 22.14 -8.14
CA VAL A 269 -11.32 21.32 -7.03
C VAL A 269 -11.45 22.19 -5.78
N ALA A 270 -12.40 21.89 -4.90
CA ALA A 270 -12.34 22.35 -3.51
C ALA A 270 -11.39 21.46 -2.70
N LEU A 271 -10.77 22.02 -1.66
CA LEU A 271 -9.88 21.26 -0.79
C LEU A 271 -10.58 20.06 -0.11
N ASP A 272 -11.87 20.18 0.20
CA ASP A 272 -12.70 19.10 0.79
C ASP A 272 -13.10 18.00 -0.21
N GLU A 273 -12.81 18.15 -1.51
CA GLU A 273 -12.95 17.09 -2.51
C GLU A 273 -11.75 16.11 -2.50
N LEU A 274 -10.63 16.47 -1.84
CA LEU A 274 -9.35 15.77 -1.93
C LEU A 274 -9.16 14.74 -0.81
N LEU A 275 -8.96 13.49 -1.21
CA LEU A 275 -8.61 12.37 -0.32
C LEU A 275 -7.08 12.20 -0.25
N PRO A 276 -6.46 12.30 0.94
CA PRO A 276 -5.04 12.01 1.11
C PRO A 276 -4.64 10.58 0.71
N THR A 277 -3.47 10.44 0.09
CA THR A 277 -2.79 9.15 -0.13
C THR A 277 -1.61 8.92 0.83
N GLN A 278 -1.50 9.74 1.87
CA GLN A 278 -0.57 9.55 2.98
C GLN A 278 -1.28 9.87 4.31
N PRO A 279 -0.99 9.16 5.41
CA PRO A 279 -1.64 9.38 6.70
C PRO A 279 -1.00 10.48 7.54
N ALA A 280 0.18 10.94 7.16
CA ALA A 280 0.95 11.89 7.95
C ALA A 280 1.63 12.95 7.09
N VAL A 281 1.99 14.07 7.71
CA VAL A 281 2.77 15.16 7.14
C VAL A 281 3.78 15.63 8.19
N GLY A 282 4.78 16.41 7.78
CA GLY A 282 5.69 17.08 8.71
C GLY A 282 5.06 18.38 9.22
N TYR A 283 4.59 18.42 10.46
CA TYR A 283 3.89 19.60 10.99
C TYR A 283 4.76 20.85 10.96
N ASP A 284 6.05 20.74 11.31
CA ASP A 284 6.92 21.93 11.36
C ASP A 284 7.18 22.56 9.98
N GLN A 285 6.99 21.81 8.87
CA GLN A 285 6.96 22.37 7.51
C GLN A 285 5.67 23.17 7.25
N ILE A 286 4.53 22.71 7.76
CA ILE A 286 3.25 23.44 7.67
C ILE A 286 3.29 24.66 8.58
N TYR A 287 3.84 24.54 9.79
CA TYR A 287 4.02 25.66 10.72
C TYR A 287 4.94 26.73 10.16
N TYR A 288 5.97 26.36 9.40
CA TYR A 288 6.74 27.32 8.61
C TYR A 288 5.84 28.15 7.69
N LYS A 289 4.98 27.49 6.89
CA LYS A 289 4.08 28.18 5.96
C LYS A 289 3.08 29.06 6.70
N LEU A 290 2.41 28.53 7.72
CA LEU A 290 1.43 29.28 8.53
C LEU A 290 2.07 30.47 9.25
N GLY A 291 3.24 30.27 9.86
CA GLY A 291 4.02 31.34 10.49
C GLY A 291 4.39 32.44 9.50
N ARG A 292 4.75 32.07 8.27
CA ARG A 292 5.05 33.02 7.20
C ARG A 292 3.79 33.75 6.69
N TYR A 293 2.62 33.11 6.69
CA TYR A 293 1.35 33.77 6.37
C TYR A 293 0.91 34.74 7.48
N SER A 294 1.15 34.41 8.75
CA SER A 294 0.78 35.29 9.87
C SER A 294 1.74 36.46 10.08
N ALA A 295 2.97 36.34 9.57
CA ALA A 295 4.01 37.35 9.70
C ALA A 295 4.14 38.21 8.43
N GLU A 296 3.02 38.43 7.73
CA GLU A 296 2.99 39.20 6.49
C GLU A 296 3.56 40.60 6.66
N ASP A 297 3.31 41.28 7.78
CA ASP A 297 3.87 42.61 8.07
C ASP A 297 5.41 42.68 7.92
N LEU A 298 6.13 41.60 8.24
CA LEU A 298 7.59 41.52 8.10
C LEU A 298 8.08 41.50 6.63
N ILE A 299 7.19 41.13 5.70
CA ILE A 299 7.48 40.93 4.27
C ILE A 299 6.77 41.99 3.40
N MET A 300 5.62 42.50 3.86
CA MET A 300 4.77 43.44 3.12
C MET A 300 5.47 44.77 2.89
N ASP A 301 6.22 45.28 3.87
CA ASP A 301 7.02 46.51 3.77
C ASP A 301 8.07 46.45 2.64
N LYS A 302 8.51 45.23 2.27
CA LYS A 302 9.55 45.02 1.25
C LYS A 302 9.01 44.66 -0.11
N THR A 303 7.91 43.90 -0.16
CA THR A 303 7.48 43.23 -1.40
C THR A 303 6.07 43.61 -1.85
N ASN A 304 5.22 44.13 -0.96
CA ASN A 304 3.81 44.35 -1.22
C ASN A 304 3.10 43.11 -1.81
N LYS A 305 3.48 41.90 -1.35
CA LYS A 305 2.93 40.62 -1.78
C LYS A 305 2.65 39.70 -0.58
N PRO A 306 1.39 39.55 -0.17
CA PRO A 306 1.00 38.59 0.86
C PRO A 306 1.41 37.17 0.47
N LYS A 307 2.13 36.46 1.34
CA LYS A 307 2.74 35.18 0.97
C LYS A 307 1.69 34.09 0.71
N LYS A 308 0.56 34.10 1.42
CA LYS A 308 -0.50 33.11 1.21
C LYS A 308 -1.12 33.20 -0.19
N PHE A 309 -1.34 34.42 -0.69
CA PHE A 309 -1.86 34.65 -2.04
C PHE A 309 -0.80 34.37 -3.12
N ALA A 310 0.47 34.68 -2.85
CA ALA A 310 1.56 34.29 -3.73
C ALA A 310 1.65 32.76 -3.88
N GLU A 311 1.56 32.01 -2.77
CA GLU A 311 1.57 30.54 -2.82
C GLU A 311 0.29 29.96 -3.44
N LEU A 312 -0.87 30.61 -3.31
CA LEU A 312 -2.08 30.20 -4.01
C LEU A 312 -1.89 30.31 -5.54
N CYS A 313 -1.33 31.42 -6.02
CA CYS A 313 -0.99 31.57 -7.44
C CYS A 313 0.03 30.52 -7.89
N GLU A 314 1.09 30.29 -7.11
CA GLU A 314 2.12 29.28 -7.39
C GLU A 314 1.51 27.87 -7.49
N ALA A 315 0.67 27.48 -6.52
CA ALA A 315 0.02 26.16 -6.49
C ALA A 315 -0.93 25.93 -7.68
N ASN A 316 -1.49 27.00 -8.25
CA ASN A 316 -2.32 26.95 -9.45
C ASN A 316 -1.49 27.07 -10.75
N GLY A 317 -0.16 27.11 -10.67
CA GLY A 317 0.73 27.27 -11.82
C GLY A 317 0.66 28.67 -12.45
N GLN A 318 0.29 29.68 -11.67
CA GLN A 318 0.03 31.07 -12.10
C GLN A 318 1.16 32.04 -11.73
N ASP A 319 2.37 31.51 -11.51
CA ASP A 319 3.52 32.24 -10.99
C ASP A 319 3.32 32.77 -9.57
N ASP A 320 3.04 34.07 -9.43
CA ASP A 320 3.08 34.82 -8.19
C ASP A 320 1.92 35.81 -8.21
N VAL A 321 1.58 36.38 -7.05
CA VAL A 321 0.53 37.39 -6.95
C VAL A 321 1.02 38.70 -7.59
N VAL A 322 0.13 39.40 -8.28
CA VAL A 322 0.42 40.75 -8.79
C VAL A 322 0.55 41.69 -7.59
N THR A 323 1.62 42.48 -7.58
CA THR A 323 1.93 43.42 -6.49
C THR A 323 0.74 44.34 -6.19
N LYS A 324 0.42 44.54 -4.90
CA LYS A 324 -0.69 45.38 -4.39
C LYS A 324 -2.12 44.90 -4.69
N THR A 325 -2.31 43.73 -5.30
CA THR A 325 -3.66 43.22 -5.62
C THR A 325 -4.35 42.48 -4.48
N ALA A 326 -3.59 42.06 -3.46
CA ALA A 326 -4.08 41.24 -2.36
C ALA A 326 -3.83 41.86 -0.97
N ASN A 327 -3.36 43.11 -0.92
CA ASN A 327 -2.81 43.77 0.27
C ASN A 327 -3.93 44.38 1.12
N VAL A 328 -4.91 43.57 1.52
CA VAL A 328 -6.07 44.00 2.30
C VAL A 328 -6.08 43.29 3.63
N THR A 329 -6.07 44.05 4.72
CA THR A 329 -6.15 43.52 6.09
C THR A 329 -7.40 42.65 6.26
N GLY A 330 -7.23 41.45 6.83
CA GLY A 330 -8.32 40.51 7.06
C GLY A 330 -8.79 39.73 5.82
N ALA A 331 -8.17 39.91 4.65
CA ALA A 331 -8.44 39.08 3.49
C ALA A 331 -8.08 37.61 3.79
N THR A 332 -8.90 36.67 3.32
CA THR A 332 -8.68 35.22 3.48
C THR A 332 -8.56 34.55 2.13
N LEU A 333 -7.95 33.36 2.06
CA LEU A 333 -7.80 32.63 0.81
C LEU A 333 -9.15 32.31 0.17
N ILE A 334 -10.16 31.92 0.97
CA ILE A 334 -11.52 31.62 0.49
C ILE A 334 -12.30 32.87 0.03
N LYS A 335 -11.91 34.06 0.47
CA LYS A 335 -12.52 35.35 0.09
C LYS A 335 -11.40 36.34 -0.26
N PRO A 336 -10.72 36.15 -1.40
CA PRO A 336 -9.67 37.07 -1.84
C PRO A 336 -10.26 38.47 -2.09
N PRO A 337 -9.44 39.54 -2.01
CA PRO A 337 -9.88 40.87 -2.39
C PRO A 337 -10.34 40.91 -3.85
N ALA A 338 -11.28 41.80 -4.18
CA ALA A 338 -11.79 41.93 -5.55
C ALA A 338 -10.70 42.26 -6.59
N ALA A 339 -9.61 42.91 -6.16
CA ALA A 339 -8.48 43.24 -7.01
C ALA A 339 -7.50 42.08 -7.22
N PHE A 340 -7.60 40.98 -6.47
CA PHE A 340 -6.66 39.86 -6.48
C PHE A 340 -6.43 39.33 -7.89
N ALA A 341 -5.16 39.30 -8.29
CA ALA A 341 -4.75 38.75 -9.58
C ALA A 341 -3.43 37.99 -9.43
N CYS A 342 -3.32 36.87 -10.14
CA CYS A 342 -2.06 36.18 -10.36
C CYS A 342 -1.40 36.70 -11.64
N LYS A 343 -0.07 36.62 -11.72
CA LYS A 343 0.70 37.14 -12.87
C LYS A 343 0.44 36.38 -14.16
N SER A 344 0.07 35.10 -14.07
CA SER A 344 -0.07 34.23 -15.23
C SER A 344 -1.40 33.46 -15.22
N PRO A 345 -1.89 33.00 -16.39
CA PRO A 345 -3.00 32.07 -16.48
C PRO A 345 -2.75 30.77 -15.71
N VAL A 346 -3.82 30.09 -15.29
CA VAL A 346 -3.76 28.76 -14.65
C VAL A 346 -2.93 27.80 -15.51
N GLY A 347 -2.05 27.04 -14.86
CA GLY A 347 -1.28 26.00 -15.54
C GLY A 347 -0.13 26.49 -16.43
N THR A 348 0.21 27.78 -16.39
CA THR A 348 1.42 28.31 -17.05
C THR A 348 2.68 27.59 -16.57
N LYS A 349 2.71 27.24 -15.28
CA LYS A 349 3.77 26.43 -14.65
C LYS A 349 3.22 25.08 -14.14
N PRO A 350 3.08 24.07 -15.02
CA PRO A 350 2.54 22.75 -14.64
C PRO A 350 3.42 21.96 -13.67
N GLY A 351 4.68 22.35 -13.50
CA GLY A 351 5.61 21.77 -12.52
C GLY A 351 5.31 22.17 -11.08
N ASP A 352 4.71 23.35 -10.87
CA ASP A 352 4.39 23.86 -9.52
C ASP A 352 3.07 23.26 -8.98
N MET A 353 2.21 22.83 -9.90
CA MET A 353 0.87 22.32 -9.61
C MET A 353 0.87 20.95 -8.96
N LYS A 354 -0.01 20.80 -7.97
CA LYS A 354 -0.19 19.57 -7.20
C LYS A 354 -0.97 18.53 -7.99
N THR A 355 -0.76 17.26 -7.69
CA THR A 355 -1.23 16.15 -8.55
C THR A 355 -2.32 15.34 -7.89
N VAL A 356 -3.24 14.84 -8.71
CA VAL A 356 -4.32 13.96 -8.28
C VAL A 356 -4.50 12.78 -9.24
N VAL A 357 -5.04 11.70 -8.69
CA VAL A 357 -5.57 10.56 -9.44
C VAL A 357 -7.07 10.47 -9.24
N VAL A 358 -7.83 10.25 -10.31
CA VAL A 358 -9.26 9.91 -10.21
C VAL A 358 -9.38 8.41 -9.95
N GLY A 359 -9.94 8.03 -8.79
CA GLY A 359 -10.17 6.64 -8.40
C GLY A 359 -11.63 6.19 -8.60
N PRO A 360 -11.97 4.97 -8.12
CA PRO A 360 -13.30 4.39 -8.25
C PRO A 360 -14.41 5.33 -7.73
N GLY A 361 -15.50 5.42 -8.48
CA GLY A 361 -16.62 6.32 -8.17
C GLY A 361 -16.29 7.82 -8.35
N GLY A 362 -15.22 8.16 -9.07
CA GLY A 362 -14.85 9.55 -9.35
C GLY A 362 -14.25 10.30 -8.16
N LYS A 363 -13.76 9.57 -7.15
CA LYS A 363 -13.06 10.14 -5.99
C LYS A 363 -11.69 10.68 -6.39
N LEU A 364 -11.29 11.83 -5.84
CA LEU A 364 -10.00 12.47 -6.12
C LEU A 364 -8.99 12.14 -5.04
N TYR A 365 -7.94 11.40 -5.40
CA TYR A 365 -6.85 11.02 -4.50
C TYR A 365 -5.65 11.93 -4.73
N LEU A 366 -5.29 12.71 -3.72
CA LEU A 366 -4.18 13.66 -3.74
C LEU A 366 -2.84 12.92 -3.69
N THR A 367 -2.06 12.94 -4.77
CA THR A 367 -0.77 12.26 -4.87
C THR A 367 0.42 13.16 -4.54
N ASP A 368 0.30 14.47 -4.76
CA ASP A 368 1.23 15.48 -4.26
C ASP A 368 0.44 16.66 -3.68
N GLY A 369 1.02 17.40 -2.73
CA GLY A 369 0.46 18.66 -2.23
C GLY A 369 -0.08 18.61 -0.81
N HIS A 370 0.03 17.50 -0.09
CA HIS A 370 -0.54 17.35 1.27
C HIS A 370 -0.10 18.46 2.22
N HIS A 371 1.18 18.86 2.23
CA HIS A 371 1.64 19.98 3.05
C HIS A 371 1.13 21.34 2.57
N THR A 372 1.08 21.57 1.25
CA THR A 372 0.65 22.85 0.67
C THR A 372 -0.83 23.08 0.93
N PHE A 373 -1.65 22.09 0.58
CA PHE A 373 -3.09 22.18 0.76
C PHE A 373 -3.51 22.06 2.23
N SER A 374 -2.76 21.37 3.09
CA SER A 374 -2.99 21.45 4.54
C SER A 374 -2.63 22.83 5.09
N ALA A 375 -1.58 23.50 4.59
CA ALA A 375 -1.30 24.88 4.97
C ALA A 375 -2.43 25.82 4.55
N PHE A 376 -3.00 25.67 3.35
CA PHE A 376 -4.18 26.44 2.94
C PHE A 376 -5.41 26.12 3.79
N TRP A 377 -5.68 24.84 4.04
CA TRP A 377 -6.77 24.36 4.87
C TRP A 377 -6.75 24.99 6.26
N ASN A 378 -5.56 25.00 6.89
CA ASN A 378 -5.37 25.50 8.25
C ASN A 378 -5.15 27.02 8.34
N ALA A 379 -4.83 27.69 7.23
CA ALA A 379 -4.72 29.16 7.19
C ALA A 379 -6.07 29.83 7.50
N ASP A 380 -6.02 31.13 7.82
CA ASP A 380 -7.21 31.97 8.07
C ASP A 380 -8.16 31.40 9.14
N GLY A 381 -7.62 30.69 10.15
CA GLY A 381 -8.41 30.08 11.20
C GLY A 381 -9.17 28.81 10.78
N GLY A 382 -8.80 28.17 9.66
CA GLY A 382 -9.38 26.88 9.25
C GLY A 382 -10.63 26.98 8.37
N VAL A 383 -10.98 28.17 7.88
CA VAL A 383 -12.21 28.43 7.11
C VAL A 383 -12.13 28.00 5.63
N ASN A 384 -10.97 27.54 5.18
CA ASN A 384 -10.64 27.36 3.75
C ASN A 384 -10.99 25.97 3.19
N GLN A 385 -11.86 25.19 3.85
CA GLN A 385 -12.21 23.82 3.44
C GLN A 385 -12.76 23.75 2.01
N LYS A 386 -13.53 24.77 1.60
CA LYS A 386 -14.10 24.90 0.25
C LYS A 386 -13.26 25.74 -0.70
N LEU A 387 -12.01 26.06 -0.34
CA LEU A 387 -11.12 26.85 -1.18
C LEU A 387 -10.90 26.15 -2.50
N LYS A 388 -11.11 26.88 -3.60
CA LYS A 388 -10.87 26.38 -4.95
C LYS A 388 -9.40 26.50 -5.32
N VAL A 389 -8.84 25.38 -5.76
CA VAL A 389 -7.48 25.24 -6.25
C VAL A 389 -7.47 24.44 -7.54
N TRP A 390 -6.41 24.57 -8.32
CA TRP A 390 -6.22 23.81 -9.55
C TRP A 390 -5.19 22.71 -9.33
N VAL A 391 -5.53 21.49 -9.75
CA VAL A 391 -4.67 20.31 -9.65
C VAL A 391 -4.44 19.70 -11.02
N LYS A 392 -3.27 19.08 -11.21
CA LYS A 392 -2.91 18.34 -12.41
C LYS A 392 -3.39 16.88 -12.31
N LEU A 393 -4.18 16.45 -13.29
CA LEU A 393 -4.63 15.06 -13.40
C LEU A 393 -3.51 14.19 -13.97
N THR A 394 -2.97 13.28 -13.16
CA THR A 394 -1.88 12.38 -13.57
C THR A 394 -2.40 11.03 -14.07
N ASP A 395 -3.44 10.48 -13.43
CA ASP A 395 -4.04 9.21 -13.83
C ASP A 395 -5.56 9.22 -13.61
N ASN A 396 -6.28 8.44 -14.44
CA ASN A 396 -7.68 8.12 -14.21
C ASN A 396 -7.82 6.59 -14.13
N LEU A 397 -7.97 6.12 -12.90
CA LEU A 397 -8.10 4.72 -12.51
C LEU A 397 -9.55 4.39 -12.10
N SER A 398 -10.52 5.23 -12.45
CA SER A 398 -11.92 5.08 -12.03
C SER A 398 -12.63 3.85 -12.56
N LYS A 399 -12.07 3.19 -13.58
CA LYS A 399 -12.57 1.94 -14.16
C LYS A 399 -12.18 0.69 -13.37
N LEU A 400 -11.24 0.81 -12.43
CA LEU A 400 -10.82 -0.29 -11.56
C LEU A 400 -11.83 -0.46 -10.42
N ASN A 401 -11.95 -1.69 -9.91
CA ASN A 401 -12.57 -1.90 -8.59
C ASN A 401 -11.60 -1.41 -7.48
N GLU A 402 -12.04 -1.47 -6.23
CA GLU A 402 -11.26 -0.93 -5.11
C GLU A 402 -9.91 -1.64 -4.90
N VAL A 403 -9.88 -2.97 -4.91
CA VAL A 403 -8.64 -3.73 -4.69
C VAL A 403 -7.62 -3.54 -5.83
N ASP A 404 -8.09 -3.49 -7.07
CA ASP A 404 -7.24 -3.26 -8.24
C ASP A 404 -6.75 -1.80 -8.28
N PHE A 405 -7.59 -0.84 -7.87
CA PHE A 405 -7.20 0.55 -7.70
C PHE A 405 -6.07 0.70 -6.68
N TRP A 406 -6.23 0.14 -5.47
CA TRP A 406 -5.18 0.24 -4.46
C TRP A 406 -3.91 -0.52 -4.84
N SER A 407 -4.04 -1.64 -5.56
CA SER A 407 -2.90 -2.35 -6.14
C SER A 407 -2.14 -1.50 -7.15
N ALA A 408 -2.86 -0.80 -8.04
CA ALA A 408 -2.26 0.14 -8.99
C ALA A 408 -1.60 1.35 -8.30
N MET A 409 -2.24 1.93 -7.28
CA MET A 409 -1.68 3.03 -6.49
C MET A 409 -0.39 2.61 -5.76
N LYS A 410 -0.35 1.41 -5.18
CA LYS A 410 0.85 0.83 -4.54
C LYS A 410 1.96 0.59 -5.57
N ALA A 411 1.66 -0.06 -6.69
CA ALA A 411 2.62 -0.36 -7.74
C ALA A 411 3.21 0.92 -8.38
N GLY A 412 2.37 1.95 -8.57
CA GLY A 412 2.79 3.26 -9.06
C GLY A 412 3.51 4.13 -8.03
N LYS A 413 3.71 3.64 -6.78
CA LYS A 413 4.28 4.40 -5.66
C LYS A 413 3.54 5.72 -5.38
N LYS A 414 2.20 5.72 -5.49
CA LYS A 414 1.32 6.91 -5.33
C LYS A 414 0.64 6.98 -3.96
N VAL A 415 0.99 6.07 -3.05
CA VAL A 415 0.44 5.99 -1.70
C VAL A 415 1.55 5.68 -0.70
N TRP A 416 1.51 6.34 0.47
CA TRP A 416 2.40 6.07 1.60
C TRP A 416 1.58 5.48 2.74
N LEU A 417 1.92 4.27 3.18
CA LEU A 417 1.15 3.49 4.15
C LEU A 417 1.89 3.29 5.47
N LYS A 418 2.59 4.34 5.94
CA LYS A 418 3.12 4.42 7.32
C LYS A 418 2.64 5.69 8.01
N ASP A 419 2.11 5.55 9.22
CA ASP A 419 1.61 6.67 10.03
C ASP A 419 2.73 7.60 10.54
N GLY A 420 2.36 8.65 11.28
CA GLY A 420 3.33 9.63 11.82
C GLY A 420 4.36 9.02 12.80
N ALA A 421 4.02 7.89 13.42
CA ALA A 421 4.90 7.10 14.27
C ALA A 421 5.70 6.05 13.47
N ASN A 422 5.66 6.10 12.13
CA ASN A 422 6.29 5.16 11.20
C ASN A 422 5.76 3.72 11.31
N ARG A 423 4.53 3.54 11.80
CA ARG A 423 3.88 2.22 11.88
C ARG A 423 3.11 1.95 10.59
N PRO A 424 3.13 0.71 10.06
CA PRO A 424 2.39 0.37 8.86
C PRO A 424 0.89 0.53 9.09
N ILE A 425 0.17 0.99 8.07
CA ILE A 425 -1.28 1.09 8.05
C ILE A 425 -1.85 0.42 6.80
N VAL A 426 -3.14 0.08 6.82
CA VAL A 426 -3.88 -0.38 5.64
C VAL A 426 -4.55 0.79 4.93
N THR A 427 -4.96 0.62 3.67
CA THR A 427 -5.53 1.73 2.88
C THR A 427 -6.84 2.26 3.45
N GLY A 428 -7.65 1.42 4.10
CA GLY A 428 -8.86 1.82 4.83
C GLY A 428 -8.62 2.74 6.03
N GLN A 429 -7.36 2.90 6.49
CA GLN A 429 -6.98 3.83 7.56
C GLN A 429 -6.48 5.18 7.04
N LEU A 430 -6.40 5.38 5.72
CA LEU A 430 -6.04 6.68 5.17
C LEU A 430 -7.07 7.75 5.61
N PRO A 431 -6.61 8.96 6.00
CA PRO A 431 -7.51 10.03 6.38
C PRO A 431 -8.48 10.38 5.25
N GLN A 432 -9.69 10.78 5.61
CA GLN A 432 -10.75 11.11 4.64
C GLN A 432 -10.75 12.60 4.24
N GLN A 433 -9.79 13.38 4.75
CA GLN A 433 -9.61 14.79 4.42
C GLN A 433 -8.17 15.22 4.71
N ILE A 434 -7.71 16.29 4.07
CA ILE A 434 -6.44 16.94 4.36
C ILE A 434 -6.52 17.80 5.64
N GLY A 435 -5.41 18.46 6.01
CA GLY A 435 -5.32 19.36 7.15
C GLY A 435 -4.76 18.70 8.41
N LEU A 436 -4.24 19.53 9.32
CA LEU A 436 -3.53 19.08 10.52
C LEU A 436 -4.40 18.27 11.49
N ALA A 437 -5.72 18.46 11.50
CA ALA A 437 -6.61 17.68 12.36
C ALA A 437 -6.80 16.23 11.88
N ALA A 438 -6.59 15.95 10.59
CA ALA A 438 -6.80 14.64 10.00
C ALA A 438 -5.48 13.89 9.72
N LEU A 439 -4.43 14.61 9.32
CA LEU A 439 -3.13 14.03 9.02
C LEU A 439 -2.26 14.01 10.27
N GLY A 440 -1.67 12.86 10.60
CA GLY A 440 -0.73 12.72 11.70
C GLY A 440 0.56 13.52 11.48
N ASN A 441 1.31 13.77 12.56
CA ASN A 441 2.63 14.38 12.47
C ASN A 441 3.72 13.32 12.33
N ASP A 442 4.55 13.45 11.30
CA ASP A 442 5.84 12.79 11.18
C ASP A 442 6.97 13.81 11.43
N PRO A 443 7.60 13.83 12.62
CA PRO A 443 8.69 14.77 12.93
C PRO A 443 9.93 14.60 12.06
N TYR A 444 10.19 13.39 11.55
CA TYR A 444 11.34 13.13 10.67
C TYR A 444 11.07 13.59 9.25
N ARG A 445 9.82 13.49 8.78
CA ARG A 445 9.38 14.12 7.54
C ARG A 445 9.55 15.64 7.59
N ALA A 446 9.33 16.25 8.76
CA ALA A 446 9.59 17.67 8.96
C ALA A 446 11.10 17.98 9.02
N LEU A 447 11.89 17.17 9.75
CA LEU A 447 13.35 17.29 9.80
C LEU A 447 13.95 17.31 8.38
N VAL A 448 13.57 16.36 7.52
CA VAL A 448 14.09 16.28 6.14
C VAL A 448 13.73 17.50 5.29
N TYR A 449 12.58 18.15 5.55
CA TYR A 449 12.26 19.40 4.86
C TYR A 449 13.28 20.50 5.19
N PHE A 450 13.77 20.55 6.43
CA PHE A 450 14.78 21.52 6.85
C PHE A 450 16.22 21.13 6.47
N THR A 451 16.49 19.86 6.12
CA THR A 451 17.81 19.46 5.58
C THR A 451 17.94 19.70 4.08
N ARG A 452 16.86 20.11 3.39
CA ARG A 452 16.90 20.43 1.96
C ARG A 452 17.92 21.54 1.69
N ASP A 453 18.65 21.40 0.59
CA ASP A 453 19.73 22.28 0.16
C ASP A 453 21.00 22.19 1.01
N ALA A 454 20.94 21.60 2.21
CA ALA A 454 22.07 21.37 3.10
C ALA A 454 22.63 19.93 3.04
N GLY A 455 21.75 18.93 3.20
CA GLY A 455 22.11 17.51 3.24
C GLY A 455 21.77 16.74 1.96
N TYR A 456 20.90 17.28 1.12
CA TYR A 456 20.53 16.74 -0.20
C TYR A 456 19.88 17.83 -1.06
N ILE A 457 19.85 17.60 -2.38
CA ILE A 457 19.15 18.44 -3.36
C ILE A 457 18.00 17.64 -3.94
N VAL A 458 16.79 18.20 -3.97
CA VAL A 458 15.65 17.50 -4.61
C VAL A 458 15.95 17.32 -6.09
N PRO A 459 15.99 16.08 -6.61
CA PRO A 459 16.16 15.86 -8.04
C PRO A 459 14.98 16.44 -8.82
N GLU A 460 15.24 16.95 -10.03
CA GLU A 460 14.18 17.43 -10.94
C GLU A 460 13.15 16.32 -11.24
N ALA A 461 13.64 15.09 -11.46
CA ALA A 461 12.83 13.88 -11.50
C ALA A 461 12.91 13.16 -10.14
N SER A 462 12.16 13.65 -9.15
CA SER A 462 12.11 13.04 -7.82
C SER A 462 11.17 11.83 -7.77
N THR A 463 11.56 10.79 -7.04
CA THR A 463 10.60 9.75 -6.63
C THR A 463 9.51 10.35 -5.73
N GLU A 464 8.29 9.87 -5.87
CA GLU A 464 7.22 10.15 -4.91
C GLU A 464 7.67 9.79 -3.49
N PHE A 465 7.25 10.57 -2.49
CA PHE A 465 7.58 10.39 -1.08
C PHE A 465 9.10 10.44 -0.74
N LEU A 466 9.93 11.07 -1.56
CA LEU A 466 11.38 11.19 -1.36
C LEU A 466 11.77 11.52 0.09
N GLU A 467 11.13 12.52 0.71
CA GLU A 467 11.51 12.91 2.07
C GLU A 467 11.04 11.92 3.14
N PHE A 468 10.04 11.09 2.88
CA PHE A 468 9.67 10.01 3.79
C PHE A 468 10.70 8.89 3.79
N TYR A 469 11.33 8.57 2.65
CA TYR A 469 12.42 7.59 2.61
C TYR A 469 13.63 8.07 3.42
N TRP A 470 14.01 9.34 3.28
CA TRP A 470 15.04 9.94 4.14
C TRP A 470 14.62 9.94 5.61
N GLY A 471 13.35 10.25 5.91
CA GLY A 471 12.83 10.26 7.27
C GLY A 471 12.89 8.88 7.92
N ASP A 472 12.50 7.83 7.20
CA ASP A 472 12.56 6.43 7.63
C ASP A 472 13.99 6.02 8.00
N TRP A 473 14.97 6.42 7.18
CA TRP A 473 16.38 6.15 7.46
C TRP A 473 16.91 6.96 8.65
N LEU A 474 16.65 8.28 8.70
CA LEU A 474 17.12 9.18 9.76
C LEU A 474 16.61 8.80 11.15
N ARG A 475 15.42 8.19 11.25
CA ARG A 475 14.88 7.64 12.51
C ARG A 475 15.83 6.67 13.20
N SER A 476 16.64 5.93 12.43
CA SER A 476 17.65 5.01 12.98
C SER A 476 18.98 5.68 13.35
N LYS A 477 19.17 6.95 12.99
CA LYS A 477 20.45 7.68 13.13
C LYS A 477 20.40 8.76 14.20
N ILE A 478 19.23 9.35 14.39
CA ILE A 478 19.02 10.49 15.29
C ILE A 478 17.75 10.24 16.07
N ASP A 479 17.86 10.24 17.40
CA ASP A 479 16.70 10.28 18.29
C ASP A 479 16.26 11.75 18.48
N LEU A 480 15.12 12.11 17.88
CA LEU A 480 14.58 13.47 18.00
C LEU A 480 14.03 13.77 19.40
N ALA A 481 13.76 12.77 20.24
CA ALA A 481 13.30 13.00 21.62
C ALA A 481 14.38 13.68 22.48
N GLY A 482 15.66 13.58 22.10
CA GLY A 482 16.77 14.26 22.76
C GLY A 482 16.92 15.75 22.41
N TYR A 483 16.03 16.31 21.59
CA TYR A 483 16.11 17.70 21.13
C TYR A 483 14.86 18.49 21.52
N ASP A 484 15.04 19.76 21.87
CA ASP A 484 13.95 20.72 22.00
C ASP A 484 13.61 21.31 20.63
N LEU A 485 12.62 20.72 19.96
CA LEU A 485 12.17 21.17 18.64
C LEU A 485 11.42 22.52 18.67
N THR A 486 11.26 23.15 19.84
CA THR A 486 10.73 24.51 19.99
C THR A 486 11.84 25.57 20.12
N SER A 487 13.08 25.15 20.34
CA SER A 487 14.26 26.00 20.42
C SER A 487 14.99 26.05 19.08
N SER A 488 15.29 27.26 18.60
CA SER A 488 15.99 27.44 17.32
C SER A 488 17.38 26.84 17.36
N ALA A 489 18.09 26.99 18.47
CA ALA A 489 19.43 26.43 18.63
C ALA A 489 19.40 24.90 18.67
N SER A 490 18.49 24.32 19.46
CA SER A 490 18.40 22.85 19.59
C SER A 490 17.92 22.20 18.30
N TYR A 491 16.90 22.75 17.64
CA TYR A 491 16.41 22.18 16.37
C TYR A 491 17.43 22.36 15.24
N SER A 492 18.14 23.49 15.15
CA SER A 492 19.23 23.66 14.17
C SER A 492 20.34 22.64 14.36
N SER A 493 20.67 22.29 15.62
CA SER A 493 21.63 21.22 15.92
C SER A 493 21.16 19.85 15.42
N ALA A 494 19.87 19.52 15.58
CA ALA A 494 19.30 18.30 15.01
C ALA A 494 19.38 18.28 13.47
N ILE A 495 19.06 19.41 12.82
CA ILE A 495 19.11 19.56 11.36
C ILE A 495 20.54 19.43 10.83
N LEU A 496 21.52 20.04 11.50
CA LEU A 496 22.94 19.90 11.18
C LEU A 496 23.38 18.44 11.30
N LYS A 497 23.07 17.78 12.42
CA LYS A 497 23.41 16.36 12.63
C LYS A 497 22.77 15.47 11.57
N ALA A 498 21.52 15.74 11.20
CA ALA A 498 20.83 15.01 10.14
C ALA A 498 21.51 15.21 8.78
N SER A 499 21.82 16.45 8.43
CA SER A 499 22.50 16.79 7.18
C SER A 499 23.89 16.13 7.12
N GLN A 500 24.64 16.15 8.21
CA GLN A 500 25.95 15.46 8.33
C GLN A 500 25.82 13.94 8.15
N ALA A 501 24.81 13.32 8.77
CA ALA A 501 24.56 11.89 8.61
C ALA A 501 24.23 11.56 7.13
N MET A 502 23.39 12.36 6.49
CA MET A 502 23.01 12.17 5.08
C MET A 502 24.22 12.27 4.15
N VAL A 503 25.07 13.29 4.29
CA VAL A 503 26.23 13.47 3.39
C VAL A 503 27.33 12.44 3.61
N ALA A 504 27.39 11.79 4.78
CA ALA A 504 28.36 10.74 5.09
C ALA A 504 28.07 9.40 4.39
N LEU A 505 26.86 9.23 3.82
CA LEU A 505 26.55 8.07 2.98
C LEU A 505 27.38 8.07 1.69
N GLN A 506 27.47 6.90 1.07
CA GLN A 506 27.92 6.75 -0.32
C GLN A 506 26.73 6.77 -1.27
N ALA A 507 26.97 7.13 -2.53
CA ALA A 507 25.94 7.19 -3.58
C ALA A 507 25.09 5.92 -3.69
N THR A 508 25.70 4.75 -3.48
CA THR A 508 25.08 3.42 -3.60
C THR A 508 24.44 2.91 -2.33
N ASP A 509 24.59 3.61 -1.20
CA ASP A 509 24.01 3.16 0.06
C ASP A 509 22.49 3.17 -0.03
N VAL A 510 21.87 2.08 0.40
CA VAL A 510 20.41 1.95 0.46
C VAL A 510 19.90 2.73 1.66
N VAL A 511 18.99 3.68 1.41
CA VAL A 511 18.39 4.54 2.43
C VAL A 511 17.12 3.88 2.97
N SER A 512 16.07 3.78 2.14
CA SER A 512 14.81 3.11 2.49
C SER A 512 14.03 2.74 1.23
N GLY A 513 13.21 1.68 1.31
CA GLY A 513 12.30 1.26 0.24
C GLY A 513 13.02 0.85 -1.05
N GLY A 514 14.28 0.40 -0.94
CA GLY A 514 15.14 0.06 -2.08
C GLY A 514 15.76 1.27 -2.79
N ASN A 515 15.49 2.51 -2.35
CA ASN A 515 16.09 3.71 -2.91
C ASN A 515 17.51 3.91 -2.37
N THR A 516 18.43 4.30 -3.25
CA THR A 516 19.81 4.66 -2.87
C THR A 516 19.92 6.14 -2.51
N ALA A 517 20.98 6.52 -1.80
CA ALA A 517 21.26 7.92 -1.48
C ALA A 517 21.26 8.81 -2.75
N ALA A 518 21.93 8.37 -3.82
CA ALA A 518 21.96 9.11 -5.09
C ALA A 518 20.57 9.31 -5.70
N SER A 519 19.72 8.28 -5.67
CA SER A 519 18.33 8.38 -6.20
C SER A 519 17.45 9.35 -5.40
N LEU A 520 17.84 9.64 -4.15
CA LEU A 520 17.15 10.56 -3.25
C LEU A 520 17.84 11.94 -3.16
N GLY A 521 18.71 12.27 -4.12
CA GLY A 521 19.28 13.61 -4.24
C GLY A 521 20.55 13.88 -3.43
N TRP A 522 21.22 12.84 -2.96
CA TRP A 522 22.51 12.97 -2.27
C TRP A 522 23.59 13.56 -3.18
N SER A 523 24.37 14.50 -2.65
CA SER A 523 25.51 15.15 -3.34
C SER A 523 26.87 14.87 -2.67
N GLY A 524 26.86 14.28 -1.47
CA GLY A 524 28.06 14.10 -0.63
C GLY A 524 28.66 15.39 -0.07
N LYS A 525 27.97 16.53 -0.23
CA LYS A 525 28.45 17.84 0.20
C LYS A 525 27.47 18.46 1.16
N LEU A 526 27.99 18.87 2.32
CA LEU A 526 27.24 19.67 3.28
C LEU A 526 27.29 21.14 2.86
N ASP A 527 26.13 21.75 2.64
CA ASP A 527 26.03 23.21 2.47
C ASP A 527 25.69 23.86 3.81
N THR A 528 26.68 24.50 4.43
CA THR A 528 26.50 25.20 5.71
C THR A 528 25.75 26.52 5.54
N LYS A 529 25.82 27.15 4.36
CA LYS A 529 25.07 28.39 4.10
C LYS A 529 23.57 28.12 4.08
N ALA A 530 23.15 27.01 3.48
CA ALA A 530 21.75 26.59 3.52
C ALA A 530 21.23 26.40 4.96
N LEU A 531 22.09 25.89 5.87
CA LEU A 531 21.77 25.77 7.30
C LEU A 531 21.66 27.13 8.00
N ASP A 532 22.61 28.03 7.75
CA ASP A 532 22.59 29.39 8.33
C ASP A 532 21.34 30.16 7.89
N ASP A 533 20.92 30.00 6.64
CA ASP A 533 19.74 30.66 6.07
C ASP A 533 18.43 30.24 6.80
N LEU A 534 18.38 29.05 7.43
CA LEU A 534 17.20 28.57 8.17
C LEU A 534 16.83 29.42 9.38
N VAL A 535 17.82 30.02 10.04
CA VAL A 535 17.68 30.75 11.31
C VAL A 535 17.73 32.27 11.16
N THR A 536 17.82 32.77 9.93
CA THR A 536 17.66 34.20 9.65
C THR A 536 16.27 34.70 10.11
N PRO A 537 16.04 36.01 10.27
CA PRO A 537 14.72 36.54 10.66
C PRO A 537 13.58 36.12 9.72
N THR A 538 13.88 35.80 8.46
CA THR A 538 12.93 35.29 7.45
C THR A 538 13.17 33.82 7.09
N GLY A 539 13.97 33.12 7.89
CA GLY A 539 14.36 31.73 7.70
C GLY A 539 13.21 30.76 7.98
N LYS A 540 13.26 29.59 7.34
CA LYS A 540 12.17 28.60 7.44
C LYS A 540 11.95 28.14 8.88
N LEU A 541 13.03 27.91 9.62
CA LEU A 541 12.97 27.43 11.00
C LEU A 541 12.47 28.52 11.95
N THR A 542 12.91 29.77 11.74
CA THR A 542 12.46 30.94 12.51
C THR A 542 10.94 31.10 12.47
N TYR A 543 10.33 31.05 11.28
CA TYR A 543 8.86 31.13 11.15
C TYR A 543 8.15 29.94 11.79
N SER A 544 8.67 28.73 11.62
CA SER A 544 8.09 27.52 12.21
C SER A 544 8.04 27.62 13.74
N ILE A 545 9.15 28.01 14.36
CA ILE A 545 9.25 28.20 15.81
C ILE A 545 8.34 29.32 16.30
N ALA A 546 8.32 30.45 15.59
CA ALA A 546 7.44 31.56 15.93
C ALA A 546 5.96 31.11 15.93
N TYR A 547 5.54 30.35 14.92
CA TYR A 547 4.19 29.80 14.85
C TYR A 547 3.90 28.82 15.99
N LYS A 548 4.82 27.88 16.28
CA LYS A 548 4.67 26.94 17.41
C LYS A 548 4.42 27.64 18.74
N LYS A 549 5.10 28.77 19.00
CA LYS A 549 4.89 29.58 20.20
C LYS A 549 3.49 30.18 20.29
N THR A 550 2.80 30.37 19.16
CA THR A 550 1.39 30.83 19.16
C THR A 550 0.41 29.72 19.53
N LEU A 551 0.78 28.45 19.33
CA LEU A 551 -0.06 27.28 19.67
C LEU A 551 -0.01 26.90 21.16
N ALA A 552 1.01 27.39 21.89
CA ALA A 552 1.20 27.12 23.31
C ALA A 552 0.43 28.09 24.23
N LYS A 553 -0.31 29.04 23.64
CA LYS A 553 -1.20 29.98 24.32
C LYS A 553 -2.62 29.51 24.17
#